data_AF-A0A955EJ86-F1
#
_entry.id   AF-A0A955EJ86-F1
#
_cell.length_a   1.000
_cell.length_b   1.000
_cell.length_c   1.000
_cell.angle_alpha   90.00
_cell.angle_beta   90.00
_cell.angle_gamma   90.00
#
_symmetry.space_group_name_H-M   'P 1'
#
loop_
_entity.id
_entity.type
_entity.pdbx_description
1 polymer ?
#
loop_
_entity_poly.entity_id
_entity_poly.type
_entity_poly.pdbx_seq_one_letter_code
_entity_poly.pdbx_strand_id
1 'polypeptide(L)'
;LLDMGLATVLVCATTLAAFIATAVLSEEIENKTVLTVVSKPVGRPLFVIAKYAGVMGAILLAVFVMLLFFFIAIRHGVMSTARDRVDLVVVLFTGLSVIISVGLGIWGNYFYGWVFSSTASFTLAPTLLVAWIATLGISEEWALQPLTTDFKPQILLASLCVAMAMMVLTSVALAASTRLGQVMTIVVCAGVFLAGLLSNHLLGHYAFDNDPVARLTEVTPLEAGITLRKAGEKVKVTFDQPAPRMIHVGDAFYFGPDPSGISLVVPHQRTFEGDPTLSKDVYRTDGVKALVYSEVGRGEHTIVNIGDMPVARLPREGDFVFVRPTRVNWIARTAWSVVPNIQAFWLVDAITQGHGIPPRYIGLMALYSVFHVTAFMSLAVALFQRRDVG
;
A
#
# COMPACT_ATOMS: atom_id res chain seq x y z
N LEU A 1 -0.49 18.56 -5.92
CA LEU A 1 -1.33 17.95 -6.98
C LEU A 1 -1.34 16.42 -6.87
N LEU A 2 -0.18 15.74 -6.79
CA LEU A 2 -0.10 14.28 -6.66
C LEU A 2 -0.97 13.72 -5.50
N ASP A 3 -0.74 14.21 -4.29
CA ASP A 3 -1.45 13.81 -3.07
C ASP A 3 -2.97 14.02 -3.20
N MET A 4 -3.40 15.28 -3.31
CA MET A 4 -4.81 15.65 -3.46
C MET A 4 -5.52 14.94 -4.63
N GLY A 5 -4.84 14.74 -5.75
CA GLY A 5 -5.40 14.06 -6.92
C GLY A 5 -5.72 12.60 -6.64
N LEU A 6 -4.75 11.83 -6.13
CA LEU A 6 -4.98 10.42 -5.75
C LEU A 6 -5.98 10.29 -4.60
N ALA A 7 -6.00 11.23 -3.66
CA ALA A 7 -6.95 11.22 -2.55
C ALA A 7 -8.38 11.42 -3.05
N THR A 8 -8.57 12.36 -4.00
CA THR A 8 -9.86 12.61 -4.64
C THR A 8 -10.35 11.38 -5.39
N VAL A 9 -9.46 10.74 -6.19
CA VAL A 9 -9.81 9.49 -6.89
C VAL A 9 -10.26 8.42 -5.90
N LEU A 10 -9.50 8.21 -4.83
CA LEU A 10 -9.77 7.18 -3.83
C LEU A 10 -11.10 7.42 -3.09
N VAL A 11 -11.37 8.65 -2.62
CA VAL A 11 -12.60 8.99 -1.90
C VAL A 11 -13.83 8.90 -2.80
N CYS A 12 -13.76 9.48 -4.01
CA CYS A 12 -14.84 9.41 -4.98
C CYS A 12 -15.15 7.97 -5.39
N ALA A 13 -14.11 7.17 -5.68
CA ALA A 13 -14.28 5.77 -6.06
C ALA A 13 -14.82 4.91 -4.90
N THR A 14 -14.42 5.15 -3.66
CA THR A 14 -14.96 4.45 -2.47
C THR A 14 -16.45 4.72 -2.30
N THR A 15 -16.84 5.99 -2.48
CA THR A 15 -18.24 6.40 -2.39
C THR A 15 -19.06 5.75 -3.51
N LEU A 16 -18.54 5.80 -4.74
CA LEU A 16 -19.16 5.15 -5.90
C LEU A 16 -19.31 3.64 -5.70
N ALA A 17 -18.29 2.96 -5.14
CA ALA A 17 -18.33 1.54 -4.83
C ALA A 17 -19.47 1.19 -3.86
N ALA A 18 -19.70 2.01 -2.84
CA ALA A 18 -20.81 1.80 -1.90
C ALA A 18 -22.18 1.93 -2.59
N PHE A 19 -22.36 2.92 -3.47
CA PHE A 19 -23.60 3.10 -4.23
C PHE A 19 -23.86 1.95 -5.20
N ILE A 20 -22.86 1.59 -6.03
CA ILE A 20 -23.03 0.52 -7.02
C ILE A 20 -23.24 -0.83 -6.34
N ALA A 21 -22.47 -1.15 -5.29
CA ALA A 21 -22.63 -2.41 -4.56
C ALA A 21 -24.02 -2.55 -3.90
N THR A 22 -24.62 -1.44 -3.47
CA THR A 22 -25.97 -1.44 -2.92
C THR A 22 -27.02 -1.66 -4.02
N ALA A 23 -26.97 -0.88 -5.10
CA ALA A 23 -27.94 -0.98 -6.20
C ALA A 23 -27.95 -2.38 -6.84
N VAL A 24 -26.77 -3.01 -6.94
CA VAL A 24 -26.62 -4.31 -7.60
C VAL A 24 -27.08 -5.49 -6.71
N LEU A 25 -27.12 -5.33 -5.39
CA LEU A 25 -27.39 -6.43 -4.45
C LEU A 25 -28.51 -6.11 -3.46
N SER A 26 -28.40 -5.04 -2.67
CA SER A 26 -29.42 -4.71 -1.66
C SER A 26 -30.78 -4.44 -2.29
N GLU A 27 -30.81 -3.65 -3.37
CA GLU A 27 -32.05 -3.28 -4.06
C GLU A 27 -32.71 -4.50 -4.72
N GLU A 28 -31.93 -5.43 -5.27
CA GLU A 28 -32.47 -6.69 -5.78
C GLU A 28 -33.04 -7.59 -4.67
N ILE A 29 -32.42 -7.58 -3.49
CA ILE A 29 -32.91 -8.35 -2.35
C ILE A 29 -34.22 -7.73 -1.83
N GLU A 30 -34.28 -6.41 -1.68
CA GLU A 30 -35.46 -5.68 -1.22
C GLU A 30 -36.64 -5.83 -2.19
N ASN A 31 -36.38 -5.76 -3.50
CA ASN A 31 -37.39 -5.94 -4.54
C ASN A 31 -37.74 -7.41 -4.82
N LYS A 32 -37.17 -8.36 -4.06
CA LYS A 32 -37.38 -9.82 -4.20
C LYS A 32 -37.03 -10.38 -5.58
N THR A 33 -36.28 -9.65 -6.40
CA THR A 33 -35.90 -10.10 -7.75
C THR A 33 -34.81 -11.17 -7.70
N VAL A 34 -34.01 -11.22 -6.62
CA VAL A 34 -33.01 -12.28 -6.37
C VAL A 34 -33.63 -13.70 -6.40
N LEU A 35 -34.87 -13.85 -5.94
CA LEU A 35 -35.57 -15.14 -5.91
C LEU A 35 -35.72 -15.76 -7.30
N THR A 36 -35.79 -14.94 -8.36
CA THR A 36 -35.91 -15.42 -9.75
C THR A 36 -34.62 -16.03 -10.29
N VAL A 37 -33.48 -15.64 -9.73
CA VAL A 37 -32.16 -16.14 -10.13
C VAL A 37 -31.78 -17.36 -9.31
N VAL A 38 -32.08 -17.35 -8.01
CA VAL A 38 -31.79 -18.45 -7.07
C VAL A 38 -32.76 -19.64 -7.25
N SER A 39 -33.92 -19.44 -7.90
CA SER A 39 -34.83 -20.55 -8.27
C SER A 39 -34.31 -21.41 -9.42
N LYS A 40 -33.33 -20.92 -10.19
CA LYS A 40 -32.52 -21.70 -11.12
C LYS A 40 -31.37 -22.37 -10.35
N PRO A 41 -30.77 -23.46 -10.85
CA PRO A 41 -29.71 -24.20 -10.14
C PRO A 41 -28.36 -23.44 -10.12
N VAL A 42 -28.36 -22.19 -9.65
CA VAL A 42 -27.21 -21.33 -9.48
C VAL A 42 -26.86 -21.28 -8.00
N GLY A 43 -25.65 -21.71 -7.64
CA GLY A 43 -25.19 -21.67 -6.26
C GLY A 43 -25.10 -20.24 -5.73
N ARG A 44 -25.49 -20.03 -4.46
CA ARG A 44 -25.36 -18.74 -3.77
C ARG A 44 -23.95 -18.13 -3.84
N PRO A 45 -22.84 -18.91 -3.73
CA PRO A 45 -21.49 -18.35 -3.88
C PRO A 45 -21.22 -17.80 -5.28
N LEU A 46 -21.66 -18.51 -6.33
CA LEU A 46 -21.48 -18.09 -7.71
C LEU A 46 -22.24 -16.79 -8.00
N PHE A 47 -23.44 -16.64 -7.44
CA PHE A 47 -24.22 -15.40 -7.54
C PHE A 47 -23.44 -14.20 -6.98
N VAL A 48 -22.92 -14.29 -5.75
CA VAL A 48 -22.17 -13.20 -5.11
C VAL A 48 -20.88 -12.88 -5.87
N ILE A 49 -20.13 -13.89 -6.31
CA ILE A 49 -18.88 -13.70 -7.07
C ILE A 49 -19.16 -13.01 -8.42
N ALA A 50 -20.23 -13.40 -9.13
CA ALA A 50 -20.62 -12.77 -10.39
C ALA A 50 -21.01 -11.30 -10.18
N LYS A 51 -21.76 -10.99 -9.11
CA LYS A 51 -22.09 -9.61 -8.74
C LYS A 51 -20.82 -8.80 -8.43
N TYR A 52 -19.89 -9.38 -7.66
CA TYR A 52 -18.60 -8.74 -7.40
C TYR A 52 -17.83 -8.43 -8.68
N ALA A 53 -17.71 -9.38 -9.59
CA ALA A 53 -17.00 -9.19 -10.86
C ALA A 53 -17.60 -8.03 -11.69
N GLY A 54 -18.93 -7.94 -11.76
CA GLY A 54 -19.63 -6.85 -12.44
C GLY A 54 -19.39 -5.48 -11.77
N VAL A 55 -19.56 -5.39 -10.45
CA VAL A 55 -19.32 -4.16 -9.68
C VAL A 55 -17.85 -3.74 -9.78
N MET A 56 -16.92 -4.68 -9.64
CA MET A 56 -15.49 -4.44 -9.77
C MET A 56 -15.15 -3.91 -11.16
N GLY A 57 -15.70 -4.48 -12.24
CA GLY A 57 -15.49 -4.00 -13.60
C GLY A 57 -15.98 -2.55 -13.79
N ALA A 58 -17.16 -2.22 -13.28
CA ALA A 58 -17.70 -0.87 -13.33
C ALA A 58 -16.83 0.14 -12.56
N ILE A 59 -16.38 -0.24 -11.35
CA ILE A 59 -15.51 0.61 -10.53
C ILE A 59 -14.13 0.78 -11.16
N LEU A 60 -13.53 -0.28 -11.71
CA LEU A 60 -12.25 -0.19 -12.39
C LEU A 60 -12.32 0.69 -13.64
N LEU A 61 -13.41 0.63 -14.41
CA LEU A 61 -13.62 1.55 -15.54
C LEU A 61 -13.71 3.01 -15.06
N ALA A 62 -14.47 3.28 -14.00
CA ALA A 62 -14.61 4.62 -13.45
C ALA A 62 -13.27 5.15 -12.89
N VAL A 63 -12.55 4.34 -12.12
CA VAL A 63 -11.22 4.67 -11.58
C VAL A 63 -10.21 4.89 -12.71
N PHE A 64 -10.25 4.06 -13.76
CA PHE A 64 -9.38 4.24 -14.92
C PHE A 64 -9.60 5.59 -15.60
N VAL A 65 -10.86 6.01 -15.83
CA VAL A 65 -11.19 7.33 -16.35
C VAL A 65 -10.69 8.45 -15.42
N MET A 66 -10.92 8.34 -14.11
CA MET A 66 -10.44 9.33 -13.13
C MET A 66 -8.91 9.43 -13.11
N LEU A 67 -8.21 8.30 -13.19
CA LEU A 67 -6.75 8.25 -13.24
C LEU A 67 -6.21 8.87 -14.54
N LEU A 68 -6.86 8.68 -15.68
CA LEU A 68 -6.48 9.36 -16.93
C LEU A 68 -6.59 10.88 -16.81
N PHE A 69 -7.70 11.38 -16.25
CA PHE A 69 -7.82 12.81 -15.94
C PHE A 69 -6.72 13.28 -14.99
N PHE A 70 -6.40 12.48 -13.97
CA PHE A 70 -5.33 12.78 -13.04
C PHE A 70 -3.93 12.84 -13.71
N PHE A 71 -3.60 11.90 -14.60
CA PHE A 71 -2.33 11.94 -15.34
C PHE A 71 -2.23 13.14 -16.26
N ILE A 72 -3.33 13.47 -16.96
CA ILE A 72 -3.43 14.66 -17.78
C ILE A 72 -3.25 15.93 -16.90
N ALA A 73 -3.85 15.96 -15.72
CA ALA A 73 -3.71 17.07 -14.77
C ALA A 73 -2.27 17.19 -14.22
N ILE A 74 -1.55 16.08 -14.01
CA ILE A 74 -0.13 16.11 -13.65
C ILE A 74 0.71 16.73 -14.76
N ARG A 75 0.38 16.45 -16.02
CA ARG A 75 1.06 17.05 -17.16
C ARG A 75 0.79 18.55 -17.23
N HIS A 76 -0.48 18.95 -17.09
CA HIS A 76 -0.87 20.37 -17.10
C HIS A 76 -0.22 21.18 -15.97
N GLY A 77 0.03 20.55 -14.82
CA GLY A 77 0.59 21.22 -13.66
C GLY A 77 -0.40 22.16 -12.95
N VAL A 78 0.07 22.81 -11.90
CA VAL A 78 -0.71 23.79 -11.12
C VAL A 78 -0.32 25.18 -11.57
N MET A 79 -1.30 25.97 -12.00
CA MET A 79 -1.09 27.40 -12.24
C MET A 79 -0.93 28.10 -10.88
N SER A 80 0.28 28.55 -10.61
CA SER A 80 0.63 29.24 -9.36
C SER A 80 0.54 30.76 -9.51
N THR A 81 0.69 31.26 -10.74
CA THR A 81 0.69 32.69 -11.06
C THR A 81 -0.21 32.96 -12.27
N ALA A 82 -0.88 34.11 -12.31
CA ALA A 82 -1.72 34.54 -13.44
C ALA A 82 -0.96 34.72 -14.78
N ARG A 83 0.37 34.60 -14.77
CA ARG A 83 1.25 34.66 -15.94
C ARG A 83 1.59 33.28 -16.50
N ASP A 84 1.26 32.21 -15.78
CA ASP A 84 1.49 30.83 -16.22
C ASP A 84 0.62 30.57 -17.46
N ARG A 85 1.24 30.07 -18.53
CA ARG A 85 0.53 29.75 -19.78
C ARG A 85 -0.25 28.45 -19.58
N VAL A 86 -1.47 28.42 -20.10
CA VAL A 86 -2.30 27.21 -20.12
C VAL A 86 -1.76 26.29 -21.20
N ASP A 87 -1.50 25.03 -20.85
CA ASP A 87 -1.15 24.00 -21.83
C ASP A 87 -2.40 23.69 -22.69
N LEU A 88 -2.46 24.37 -23.85
CA LEU A 88 -3.58 24.26 -24.77
C LEU A 88 -3.69 22.86 -25.37
N VAL A 89 -2.59 22.11 -25.50
CA VAL A 89 -2.60 20.74 -25.98
C VAL A 89 -3.40 19.88 -25.00
N VAL A 90 -3.09 19.98 -23.71
CA VAL A 90 -3.84 19.24 -22.68
C VAL A 90 -5.33 19.59 -22.71
N VAL A 91 -5.68 20.88 -22.72
CA VAL A 91 -7.07 21.33 -22.70
C VAL A 91 -7.84 20.85 -23.94
N LEU A 92 -7.24 20.98 -25.12
CA LEU A 92 -7.88 20.63 -26.39
C LEU A 92 -8.10 19.13 -26.52
N PHE A 93 -7.09 18.30 -26.28
CA PHE A 93 -7.21 16.84 -26.43
C PHE A 93 -8.18 16.24 -25.40
N THR A 94 -8.17 16.76 -24.17
CA THR A 94 -9.10 16.33 -23.11
C THR A 94 -10.53 16.78 -23.42
N GLY A 95 -10.71 18.05 -23.77
CA GLY A 95 -12.02 18.62 -24.13
C GLY A 95 -12.62 17.89 -25.34
N LEU A 96 -11.83 17.62 -26.37
CA LEU A 96 -12.25 16.88 -27.54
C LEU A 96 -12.69 15.45 -27.17
N SER A 97 -11.96 14.77 -26.29
CA SER A 97 -12.33 13.42 -25.83
C SER A 97 -13.68 13.39 -25.12
N VAL A 98 -13.94 14.39 -24.27
CA VAL A 98 -15.22 14.54 -23.59
C VAL A 98 -16.34 14.85 -24.59
N ILE A 99 -16.11 15.79 -25.52
CA ILE A 99 -17.11 16.16 -26.55
C ILE A 99 -17.44 14.96 -27.44
N ILE A 100 -16.44 14.21 -27.91
CA ILE A 100 -16.65 13.00 -28.73
C ILE A 100 -17.47 11.98 -27.94
N SER A 101 -17.09 11.74 -26.68
CA SER A 101 -17.78 10.76 -25.84
C SER A 101 -19.23 11.13 -25.56
N VAL A 102 -19.49 12.38 -25.19
CA VAL A 102 -20.86 12.88 -24.92
C VAL A 102 -21.66 12.91 -26.21
N GLY A 103 -21.08 13.38 -27.31
CA GLY A 103 -21.71 13.42 -28.63
C GLY A 103 -22.11 12.04 -29.14
N LEU A 104 -21.24 11.04 -29.03
CA LEU A 104 -21.55 9.65 -29.36
C LEU A 104 -22.60 9.05 -28.42
N GLY A 105 -22.55 9.40 -27.13
CA GLY A 105 -23.60 9.02 -26.17
C GLY A 105 -24.97 9.58 -26.56
N ILE A 106 -25.06 10.87 -26.87
CA ILE A 106 -26.30 11.55 -27.29
C ILE A 106 -26.80 10.95 -28.61
N TRP A 107 -25.91 10.81 -29.60
CA TRP A 107 -26.25 10.25 -30.91
C TRP A 107 -26.76 8.81 -30.79
N GLY A 108 -26.02 7.96 -30.08
CA GLY A 108 -26.37 6.56 -29.82
C GLY A 108 -27.71 6.42 -29.10
N ASN A 109 -27.96 7.30 -28.12
CA ASN A 109 -29.22 7.32 -27.39
C ASN A 109 -30.40 7.75 -28.28
N TYR A 110 -30.25 8.84 -29.05
CA TYR A 110 -31.32 9.40 -29.87
C TYR A 110 -31.68 8.52 -31.08
N PHE A 111 -30.68 8.03 -31.83
CA PHE A 111 -30.93 7.31 -33.09
C PHE A 111 -31.08 5.80 -32.91
N TYR A 112 -30.43 5.20 -31.91
CA TYR A 112 -30.37 3.74 -31.75
C TYR A 112 -30.93 3.23 -30.41
N GLY A 113 -31.40 4.12 -29.53
CA GLY A 113 -31.95 3.74 -28.23
C GLY A 113 -30.91 3.16 -27.26
N TRP A 114 -29.62 3.43 -27.45
CA TRP A 114 -28.56 2.97 -26.55
C TRP A 114 -28.63 3.66 -25.18
N VAL A 115 -28.06 3.03 -24.15
CA VAL A 115 -28.00 3.61 -22.80
C VAL A 115 -26.90 4.67 -22.75
N PHE A 116 -27.30 5.95 -22.67
CA PHE A 116 -26.39 7.11 -22.67
C PHE A 116 -25.20 6.96 -21.73
N SER A 117 -25.44 6.68 -20.44
CA SER A 117 -24.38 6.63 -19.42
C SER A 117 -23.34 5.54 -19.69
N SER A 118 -23.80 4.38 -20.21
CA SER A 118 -22.91 3.27 -20.56
C SER A 118 -22.09 3.61 -21.80
N THR A 119 -22.75 4.03 -22.88
CA THR A 119 -22.08 4.43 -24.12
C THR A 119 -21.07 5.54 -23.87
N ALA A 120 -21.43 6.58 -23.12
CA ALA A 120 -20.53 7.65 -22.75
C ALA A 120 -19.32 7.11 -21.96
N SER A 121 -19.51 6.29 -20.91
CA SER A 121 -18.38 5.78 -20.12
C SER A 121 -17.42 4.90 -20.94
N PHE A 122 -17.97 4.01 -21.78
CA PHE A 122 -17.18 3.09 -22.61
C PHE A 122 -16.48 3.77 -23.78
N THR A 123 -17.02 4.89 -24.28
CA THR A 123 -16.35 5.70 -25.30
C THR A 123 -15.32 6.64 -24.67
N LEU A 124 -15.60 7.20 -23.49
CA LEU A 124 -14.71 8.15 -22.81
C LEU A 124 -13.37 7.54 -22.44
N ALA A 125 -13.36 6.31 -21.93
CA ALA A 125 -12.13 5.63 -21.49
C ALA A 125 -11.07 5.50 -22.61
N PRO A 126 -11.36 4.93 -23.80
CA PRO A 126 -10.39 4.84 -24.88
C PRO A 126 -10.06 6.20 -25.49
N THR A 127 -11.00 7.14 -25.61
CA THR A 127 -10.70 8.47 -26.16
C THR A 127 -9.78 9.26 -25.24
N LEU A 128 -10.01 9.23 -23.92
CA LEU A 128 -9.09 9.83 -22.95
C LEU A 128 -7.74 9.14 -22.91
N LEU A 129 -7.67 7.82 -23.10
CA LEU A 129 -6.39 7.11 -23.16
C LEU A 129 -5.58 7.60 -24.36
N VAL A 130 -6.22 7.70 -25.53
CA VAL A 130 -5.59 8.25 -26.74
C VAL A 130 -5.18 9.71 -26.51
N ALA A 131 -6.03 10.53 -25.89
CA ALA A 131 -5.69 11.90 -25.55
C ALA A 131 -4.49 11.99 -24.62
N TRP A 132 -4.43 11.18 -23.56
CA TRP A 132 -3.28 11.12 -22.65
C TRP A 132 -1.99 10.70 -23.36
N ILE A 133 -2.03 9.72 -24.25
CA ILE A 133 -0.87 9.30 -25.06
C ILE A 133 -0.44 10.40 -26.03
N ALA A 134 -1.38 11.04 -26.73
CA ALA A 134 -1.09 12.16 -27.63
C ALA A 134 -0.46 13.33 -26.87
N THR A 135 -0.97 13.56 -25.67
CA THR A 135 -0.46 14.50 -24.68
C THR A 135 1.01 14.21 -24.33
N LEU A 136 1.44 12.95 -24.19
CA LEU A 136 2.85 12.64 -23.96
C LEU A 136 3.75 12.89 -25.18
N GLY A 137 3.21 12.77 -26.39
CA GLY A 137 3.97 12.90 -27.65
C GLY A 137 4.04 14.31 -28.24
N ILE A 138 3.25 15.25 -27.73
CA ILE A 138 3.16 16.62 -28.24
C ILE A 138 3.48 17.57 -27.08
N SER A 139 4.53 18.39 -27.22
CA SER A 139 4.91 19.39 -26.22
C SER A 139 3.92 20.56 -26.14
N GLU A 140 4.03 21.41 -25.12
CA GLU A 140 3.23 22.65 -24.99
C GLU A 140 3.36 23.57 -26.22
N GLU A 141 4.53 23.55 -26.87
CA GLU A 141 4.83 24.33 -28.08
C GLU A 141 4.36 23.66 -29.37
N TRP A 142 3.51 22.62 -29.28
CA TRP A 142 3.03 21.84 -30.42
C TRP A 142 4.13 21.11 -31.20
N ALA A 143 5.28 20.87 -30.58
CA ALA A 143 6.36 20.09 -31.17
C ALA A 143 6.24 18.60 -30.82
N LEU A 144 6.62 17.72 -31.74
CA LEU A 144 6.67 16.29 -31.46
C LEU A 144 7.85 15.97 -30.56
N GLN A 145 7.59 15.20 -29.51
CA GLN A 145 8.58 14.77 -28.54
C GLN A 145 8.49 13.25 -28.29
N PRO A 146 9.58 12.60 -27.84
CA PRO A 146 9.53 11.21 -27.40
C PRO A 146 8.57 11.02 -26.23
N LEU A 147 7.79 9.93 -26.23
CA LEU A 147 6.82 9.64 -25.17
C LEU A 147 7.47 9.48 -23.79
N THR A 148 8.77 9.22 -23.73
CA THR A 148 9.51 9.03 -22.48
C THR A 148 9.82 10.33 -21.74
N THR A 149 9.72 11.49 -22.41
CA THR A 149 10.12 12.79 -21.83
C THR A 149 9.24 13.16 -20.64
N ASP A 150 7.91 13.08 -20.79
CA ASP A 150 6.94 13.45 -19.75
C ASP A 150 6.37 12.25 -18.99
N PHE A 151 6.79 11.03 -19.35
CA PHE A 151 6.27 9.82 -18.74
C PHE A 151 6.87 9.59 -17.34
N LYS A 152 6.01 9.59 -16.32
CA LYS A 152 6.39 9.40 -14.91
C LYS A 152 5.99 8.00 -14.42
N PRO A 153 6.84 6.96 -14.60
CA PRO A 153 6.49 5.57 -14.31
C PRO A 153 6.15 5.33 -12.83
N GLN A 154 6.80 6.03 -11.90
CA GLN A 154 6.53 5.87 -10.47
C GLN A 154 5.10 6.27 -10.09
N ILE A 155 4.57 7.33 -10.70
CA ILE A 155 3.19 7.77 -10.47
C ILE A 155 2.19 6.75 -11.05
N LEU A 156 2.53 6.14 -12.20
CA LEU A 156 1.73 5.06 -12.76
C LEU A 156 1.65 3.86 -11.81
N LEU A 157 2.77 3.47 -11.20
CA LEU A 157 2.81 2.40 -10.21
C LEU A 157 2.02 2.73 -8.94
N ALA A 158 2.08 3.97 -8.45
CA ALA A 158 1.24 4.39 -7.32
C ALA A 158 -0.25 4.39 -7.68
N SER A 159 -0.60 4.82 -8.89
CA SER A 159 -1.99 4.78 -9.39
C SER A 159 -2.52 3.36 -9.53
N LEU A 160 -1.67 2.41 -9.93
CA LEU A 160 -1.99 0.99 -9.93
C LEU A 160 -2.28 0.48 -8.51
N CYS A 161 -1.52 0.91 -7.50
CA CYS A 161 -1.79 0.56 -6.11
C CYS A 161 -3.14 1.11 -5.62
N VAL A 162 -3.51 2.34 -6.02
CA VAL A 162 -4.85 2.90 -5.73
C VAL A 162 -5.95 2.08 -6.39
N ALA A 163 -5.78 1.62 -7.62
CA ALA A 163 -6.74 0.72 -8.28
C ALA A 163 -6.88 -0.62 -7.53
N MET A 164 -5.79 -1.16 -6.99
CA MET A 164 -5.82 -2.38 -6.17
C MET A 164 -6.52 -2.17 -4.82
N ALA A 165 -6.30 -1.02 -4.17
CA ALA A 165 -7.05 -0.64 -2.97
C ALA A 165 -8.55 -0.60 -3.24
N MET A 166 -8.94 -0.10 -4.43
CA MET A 166 -10.35 -0.04 -4.84
C MET A 166 -10.98 -1.41 -5.04
N MET A 167 -10.22 -2.43 -5.49
CA MET A 167 -10.72 -3.81 -5.52
C MET A 167 -11.07 -4.30 -4.11
N VAL A 168 -10.19 -4.03 -3.13
CA VAL A 168 -10.43 -4.39 -1.73
C VAL A 168 -11.66 -3.66 -1.17
N LEU A 169 -11.75 -2.34 -1.32
CA LEU A 169 -12.89 -1.56 -0.83
C LEU A 169 -14.21 -1.93 -1.50
N THR A 170 -14.18 -2.31 -2.79
CA THR A 170 -15.36 -2.83 -3.49
C THR A 170 -15.82 -4.16 -2.90
N SER A 171 -14.88 -5.03 -2.49
CA SER A 171 -15.22 -6.30 -1.84
C SER A 171 -15.87 -6.09 -0.47
N VAL A 172 -15.41 -5.09 0.29
CA VAL A 172 -16.02 -4.66 1.56
C VAL A 172 -17.43 -4.11 1.32
N ALA A 173 -17.59 -3.23 0.33
CA ALA A 173 -18.88 -2.63 -0.01
C ALA A 173 -19.92 -3.69 -0.38
N LEU A 174 -19.53 -4.67 -1.19
CA LEU A 174 -20.41 -5.79 -1.55
C LEU A 174 -20.71 -6.69 -0.35
N ALA A 175 -19.72 -6.99 0.50
CA ALA A 175 -19.95 -7.79 1.70
C ALA A 175 -20.96 -7.12 2.64
N ALA A 176 -20.85 -5.80 2.85
CA ALA A 176 -21.82 -5.03 3.61
C ALA A 176 -23.22 -5.03 2.98
N SER A 177 -23.33 -4.82 1.66
CA SER A 177 -24.63 -4.77 0.97
C SER A 177 -25.37 -6.11 0.94
N THR A 178 -24.73 -7.24 1.28
CA THR A 178 -25.42 -8.53 1.47
C THR A 178 -26.44 -8.51 2.62
N ARG A 179 -26.28 -7.63 3.61
CA ARG A 179 -27.14 -7.56 4.81
C ARG A 179 -27.66 -6.17 5.14
N LEU A 180 -26.96 -5.14 4.70
CA LEU A 180 -27.24 -3.77 5.06
C LEU A 180 -27.88 -3.04 3.87
N GLY A 181 -28.81 -2.13 4.17
CA GLY A 181 -29.32 -1.19 3.17
C GLY A 181 -28.27 -0.17 2.73
N GLN A 182 -28.65 0.74 1.83
CA GLN A 182 -27.75 1.72 1.21
C GLN A 182 -26.97 2.57 2.22
N VAL A 183 -27.68 3.21 3.16
CA VAL A 183 -27.08 4.14 4.12
C VAL A 183 -26.07 3.42 5.00
N MET A 184 -26.43 2.25 5.52
CA MET A 184 -25.56 1.46 6.38
C MET A 184 -24.35 0.90 5.62
N THR A 185 -24.51 0.54 4.34
CA THR A 185 -23.38 0.13 3.48
C THR A 185 -22.38 1.28 3.30
N ILE A 186 -22.85 2.50 3.02
CA ILE A 186 -21.98 3.69 2.93
C ILE A 186 -21.24 3.94 4.25
N VAL A 187 -21.94 3.84 5.39
CA VAL A 187 -21.34 4.02 6.73
C VAL A 187 -20.25 2.95 6.98
N VAL A 188 -20.50 1.69 6.63
CA VAL A 188 -19.50 0.62 6.79
C VAL A 188 -18.30 0.85 5.86
N CYS A 189 -18.52 1.24 4.60
CA CYS A 189 -17.43 1.56 3.68
C CYS A 189 -16.58 2.73 4.19
N ALA A 190 -17.20 3.81 4.65
CA ALA A 190 -16.50 4.95 5.24
C ALA A 190 -15.75 4.56 6.51
N GLY A 191 -16.36 3.75 7.38
CA GLY A 191 -15.72 3.23 8.60
C GLY A 191 -14.50 2.37 8.31
N VAL A 192 -14.60 1.42 7.36
CA VAL A 192 -13.46 0.58 6.95
C VAL A 192 -12.39 1.39 6.24
N PHE A 193 -12.78 2.39 5.43
CA PHE A 193 -11.84 3.32 4.79
C PHE A 193 -11.03 4.10 5.83
N LEU A 194 -11.70 4.74 6.80
CA LEU A 194 -11.06 5.51 7.87
C LEU A 194 -10.23 4.62 8.79
N ALA A 195 -10.76 3.46 9.20
CA ALA A 195 -10.01 2.49 9.99
C ALA A 195 -8.78 1.97 9.23
N GLY A 196 -8.88 1.81 7.92
CA GLY A 196 -7.78 1.38 7.07
C GLY A 196 -6.68 2.44 6.90
N LEU A 197 -7.04 3.72 6.84
CA LEU A 197 -6.07 4.83 6.84
C LEU A 197 -5.37 4.97 8.20
N LEU A 198 -6.10 4.75 9.29
CA LEU A 198 -5.58 4.87 10.66
C LEU A 198 -5.05 3.54 11.24
N SER A 199 -5.06 2.45 10.45
CA SER A 199 -4.80 1.09 10.94
C SER A 199 -3.44 0.97 11.63
N ASN A 200 -2.40 1.59 11.06
CA ASN A 200 -1.06 1.59 11.64
C ASN A 200 -1.00 2.32 12.99
N HIS A 201 -1.72 3.43 13.12
CA HIS A 201 -1.74 4.21 14.35
C HIS A 201 -2.62 3.57 15.43
N LEU A 202 -3.79 3.05 15.06
CA LEU A 202 -4.76 2.47 15.98
C LEU A 202 -4.37 1.07 16.47
N LEU A 203 -3.77 0.25 15.61
CA LEU A 203 -3.50 -1.17 15.90
C LEU A 203 -2.02 -1.54 15.71
N GLY A 204 -1.37 -0.97 14.69
CA GLY A 204 0.04 -1.27 14.38
C GLY A 204 1.00 -0.94 15.53
N HIS A 205 0.79 0.17 16.22
CA HIS A 205 1.62 0.56 17.37
C HIS A 205 1.54 -0.43 18.54
N TYR A 206 0.43 -1.14 18.71
CA TYR A 206 0.26 -2.15 19.77
C TYR A 206 0.71 -3.55 19.34
N ALA A 207 0.95 -3.78 18.04
CA ALA A 207 1.31 -5.10 17.53
C ALA A 207 2.76 -5.49 17.90
N PHE A 208 3.64 -4.50 18.03
CA PHE A 208 5.06 -4.69 18.31
C PHE A 208 5.46 -3.85 19.52
N ASP A 209 5.96 -4.53 20.55
CA ASP A 209 6.48 -3.92 21.76
C ASP A 209 8.01 -3.98 21.73
N ASN A 210 8.62 -2.80 21.64
CA ASN A 210 10.06 -2.61 21.56
C ASN A 210 10.46 -1.22 22.04
N ASP A 211 11.59 -1.18 22.74
CA ASP A 211 12.21 0.05 23.22
C ASP A 211 13.43 0.37 22.33
N PRO A 212 13.33 1.30 21.36
CA PRO A 212 14.50 1.77 20.63
C PRO A 212 15.43 2.51 21.59
N VAL A 213 16.69 2.11 21.61
CA VAL A 213 17.71 2.69 22.50
C VAL A 213 18.39 3.87 21.84
N ALA A 214 18.77 3.73 20.57
CA ALA A 214 19.44 4.79 19.82
C ALA A 214 19.24 4.60 18.32
N ARG A 215 19.55 5.65 17.56
CA ARG A 215 19.68 5.60 16.09
C ARG A 215 21.16 5.68 15.72
N LEU A 216 21.57 4.88 14.74
CA LEU A 216 22.95 4.87 14.22
C LEU A 216 23.18 6.10 13.34
N THR A 217 24.26 6.83 13.63
CA THR A 217 24.72 7.96 12.80
C THR A 217 25.87 7.53 11.90
N GLU A 218 26.79 6.72 12.43
CA GLU A 218 27.96 6.28 11.68
C GLU A 218 28.24 4.80 11.96
N VAL A 219 28.61 4.07 10.91
CA VAL A 219 28.98 2.66 10.98
C VAL A 219 30.31 2.48 10.26
N THR A 220 31.37 2.22 11.01
CA THR A 220 32.72 2.03 10.48
C THR A 220 33.20 0.59 10.72
N PRO A 221 33.38 -0.23 9.67
CA PRO A 221 33.97 -1.56 9.83
C PRO A 221 35.46 -1.42 10.18
N LEU A 222 35.96 -2.21 11.14
CA LEU A 222 37.36 -2.12 11.57
C LEU A 222 38.34 -2.73 10.54
N GLU A 223 37.86 -3.61 9.66
CA GLU A 223 38.65 -4.24 8.58
C GLU A 223 37.88 -4.16 7.25
N ALA A 224 38.61 -4.13 6.14
CA ALA A 224 38.02 -4.09 4.81
C ALA A 224 37.37 -5.45 4.46
N GLY A 225 36.10 -5.43 4.03
CA GLY A 225 35.37 -6.63 3.62
C GLY A 225 34.61 -7.36 4.73
N ILE A 226 34.48 -6.77 5.92
CA ILE A 226 33.67 -7.32 7.01
C ILE A 226 32.20 -7.48 6.59
N THR A 227 31.62 -8.64 6.92
CA THR A 227 30.21 -8.94 6.65
C THR A 227 29.34 -9.06 7.90
N LEU A 228 29.94 -9.00 9.08
CA LEU A 228 29.35 -9.33 10.39
C LEU A 228 28.72 -10.73 10.43
N ARG A 229 29.28 -11.69 9.69
CA ARG A 229 28.76 -13.07 9.65
C ARG A 229 29.69 -14.08 10.31
N LYS A 230 30.97 -13.73 10.44
CA LYS A 230 31.98 -14.60 11.05
C LYS A 230 32.27 -14.15 12.47
N ALA A 231 32.57 -15.10 13.34
CA ALA A 231 33.02 -14.86 14.70
C ALA A 231 34.26 -13.97 14.71
N GLY A 232 34.31 -13.01 15.63
CA GLY A 232 35.41 -12.07 15.80
C GLY A 232 35.39 -10.86 14.87
N GLU A 233 34.51 -10.82 13.86
CA GLU A 233 34.34 -9.61 13.06
C GLU A 233 33.77 -8.48 13.93
N LYS A 234 34.46 -7.32 13.93
CA LYS A 234 34.12 -6.15 14.74
C LYS A 234 33.70 -4.98 13.88
N VAL A 235 32.66 -4.26 14.32
CA VAL A 235 32.21 -3.02 13.69
C VAL A 235 32.03 -1.95 14.75
N LYS A 236 32.50 -0.74 14.46
CA LYS A 236 32.30 0.42 15.30
C LYS A 236 31.01 1.13 14.87
N VAL A 237 30.20 1.49 15.86
CA VAL A 237 28.92 2.16 15.67
C VAL A 237 28.83 3.39 16.57
N THR A 238 28.30 4.48 16.02
CA THR A 238 28.14 5.76 16.72
C THR A 238 26.65 6.11 16.81
N PHE A 239 26.23 6.59 17.97
CA PHE A 239 24.82 6.93 18.25
C PHE A 239 24.55 8.44 18.15
N ASP A 240 23.36 8.80 17.66
CA ASP A 240 22.90 10.19 17.53
C ASP A 240 22.68 10.89 18.89
N GLN A 241 22.29 10.13 19.91
CA GLN A 241 22.07 10.61 21.27
C GLN A 241 22.66 9.62 22.29
N PRO A 242 23.13 10.10 23.47
CA PRO A 242 23.54 9.20 24.53
C PRO A 242 22.38 8.29 24.87
N ALA A 243 22.62 6.97 24.83
CA ALA A 243 21.59 5.97 25.05
C ALA A 243 20.84 6.25 26.37
N PRO A 244 19.50 6.33 26.37
CA PRO A 244 18.70 6.60 27.56
C PRO A 244 18.83 5.50 28.62
N ARG A 245 19.33 4.33 28.19
CA ARG A 245 19.66 3.20 29.05
C ARG A 245 21.17 2.96 29.02
N MET A 246 21.75 2.73 30.19
CA MET A 246 23.17 2.39 30.33
C MET A 246 23.42 1.01 29.68
N ILE A 247 24.19 1.00 28.59
CA ILE A 247 24.61 -0.19 27.85
C ILE A 247 25.88 -0.72 28.50
N HIS A 248 25.96 -2.03 28.75
CA HIS A 248 27.13 -2.69 29.30
C HIS A 248 27.85 -3.54 28.25
N VAL A 249 29.14 -3.77 28.47
CA VAL A 249 29.91 -4.75 27.70
C VAL A 249 29.29 -6.13 27.90
N GLY A 250 29.03 -6.85 26.80
CA GLY A 250 28.34 -8.14 26.79
C GLY A 250 26.82 -8.05 26.55
N ASP A 251 26.22 -6.86 26.57
CA ASP A 251 24.80 -6.70 26.24
C ASP A 251 24.52 -7.10 24.79
N ALA A 252 23.33 -7.66 24.56
CA ALA A 252 22.88 -8.07 23.23
C ALA A 252 22.64 -6.85 22.33
N PHE A 253 23.15 -6.92 21.10
CA PHE A 253 22.93 -5.91 20.06
C PHE A 253 21.92 -6.41 19.03
N TYR A 254 20.78 -5.73 18.96
CA TYR A 254 19.79 -5.91 17.90
C TYR A 254 19.68 -4.60 17.13
N PHE A 255 19.43 -4.68 15.82
CA PHE A 255 19.18 -3.49 15.02
C PHE A 255 18.19 -3.77 13.89
N GLY A 256 17.52 -2.72 13.43
CA GLY A 256 16.54 -2.78 12.35
C GLY A 256 16.28 -1.41 11.73
N PRO A 257 15.63 -1.36 10.55
CA PRO A 257 15.35 -0.11 9.86
C PRO A 257 14.21 0.71 10.48
N ASP A 258 13.40 0.09 11.35
CA ASP A 258 12.16 0.67 11.87
C ASP A 258 12.19 0.78 13.41
N PRO A 259 11.70 1.89 14.00
CA PRO A 259 11.68 2.10 15.45
C PRO A 259 10.80 1.12 16.22
N SER A 260 9.79 0.50 15.58
CA SER A 260 8.98 -0.58 16.18
C SER A 260 9.74 -1.91 16.28
N GLY A 261 10.92 -1.98 15.65
CA GLY A 261 11.71 -3.20 15.51
C GLY A 261 11.03 -4.28 14.68
N ILE A 262 10.13 -3.89 13.77
CA ILE A 262 9.71 -4.75 12.66
C ILE A 262 10.95 -5.02 11.78
N SER A 263 11.19 -6.29 11.47
CA SER A 263 12.33 -6.73 10.64
C SER A 263 13.71 -6.49 11.29
N LEU A 264 13.87 -6.92 12.54
CA LEU A 264 15.21 -7.03 13.13
C LEU A 264 16.14 -7.86 12.23
N VAL A 265 17.33 -7.32 11.99
CA VAL A 265 18.35 -7.95 11.15
C VAL A 265 19.05 -9.09 11.89
N VAL A 266 19.03 -9.04 13.21
CA VAL A 266 19.63 -10.01 14.13
C VAL A 266 18.53 -10.94 14.65
N PRO A 267 18.66 -12.26 14.48
CA PRO A 267 17.68 -13.21 15.01
C PRO A 267 17.69 -13.22 16.54
N HIS A 268 16.65 -13.78 17.15
CA HIS A 268 16.62 -13.94 18.59
C HIS A 268 17.85 -14.71 19.08
N GLN A 269 18.59 -14.09 19.99
CA GLN A 269 19.83 -14.60 20.56
C GLN A 269 19.68 -14.87 22.04
N ARG A 270 20.38 -15.90 22.54
CA ARG A 270 20.47 -16.16 23.98
C ARG A 270 21.46 -15.17 24.60
N THR A 271 21.29 -14.90 25.90
CA THR A 271 22.24 -14.06 26.63
C THR A 271 23.63 -14.68 26.56
N PHE A 272 24.62 -13.88 26.17
CA PHE A 272 26.01 -14.29 26.16
C PHE A 272 26.55 -14.29 27.59
N GLU A 273 27.13 -15.41 28.01
CA GLU A 273 27.77 -15.59 29.31
C GLU A 273 29.29 -15.75 29.10
N GLY A 274 30.03 -14.65 29.22
CA GLY A 274 31.48 -14.59 28.99
C GLY A 274 32.00 -13.15 28.84
N ASP A 275 33.31 -13.00 28.59
CA ASP A 275 33.90 -11.69 28.32
C ASP A 275 34.11 -11.52 26.80
N PRO A 276 33.40 -10.58 26.14
CA PRO A 276 33.51 -10.38 24.69
C PRO A 276 34.85 -9.75 24.26
N THR A 277 35.70 -9.33 25.19
CA THR A 277 37.06 -8.85 24.90
C THR A 277 38.06 -10.00 24.75
N LEU A 278 37.77 -11.18 25.33
CA LEU A 278 38.65 -12.34 25.28
C LEU A 278 38.41 -13.15 24.01
N SER A 279 39.47 -13.32 23.20
CA SER A 279 39.41 -14.11 21.96
C SER A 279 38.93 -15.55 22.19
N LYS A 280 39.29 -16.16 23.33
CA LYS A 280 38.87 -17.52 23.70
C LYS A 280 37.35 -17.68 23.78
N ASP A 281 36.65 -16.66 24.27
CA ASP A 281 35.20 -16.70 24.45
C ASP A 281 34.46 -16.33 23.16
N VAL A 282 35.05 -15.47 22.33
CA VAL A 282 34.50 -15.05 21.02
C VAL A 282 34.50 -16.19 19.99
N TYR A 283 35.55 -17.00 19.95
CA TYR A 283 35.72 -18.11 18.99
C TYR A 283 35.21 -19.46 19.53
N ARG A 284 34.50 -19.47 20.66
CA ARG A 284 34.04 -20.71 21.30
C ARG A 284 33.01 -21.42 20.42
N THR A 285 33.40 -22.58 19.88
CA THR A 285 32.60 -23.34 18.89
C THR A 285 31.37 -24.03 19.50
N ASP A 286 31.43 -24.39 20.79
CA ASP A 286 30.29 -24.92 21.57
C ASP A 286 29.44 -23.81 22.23
N GLY A 287 29.73 -22.55 21.93
CA GLY A 287 29.18 -21.38 22.61
C GLY A 287 27.86 -20.87 22.06
N VAL A 288 27.25 -19.93 22.80
CA VAL A 288 26.08 -19.18 22.36
C VAL A 288 26.45 -18.29 21.19
N LYS A 289 25.67 -18.35 20.10
CA LYS A 289 25.78 -17.40 19.00
C LYS A 289 25.16 -16.08 19.44
N ALA A 290 25.91 -15.00 19.38
CA ALA A 290 25.45 -13.69 19.81
C ALA A 290 26.16 -12.55 19.08
N LEU A 291 25.46 -11.44 18.86
CA LEU A 291 26.02 -10.16 18.48
C LEU A 291 25.94 -9.26 19.71
N VAL A 292 27.09 -8.86 20.24
CA VAL A 292 27.18 -8.18 21.54
C VAL A 292 28.10 -6.95 21.48
N TYR A 293 27.95 -6.07 22.46
CA TYR A 293 28.88 -4.97 22.68
C TYR A 293 30.20 -5.48 23.28
N SER A 294 31.32 -5.24 22.60
CA SER A 294 32.67 -5.53 23.10
C SER A 294 33.31 -4.34 23.82
N GLU A 295 33.02 -3.11 23.36
CA GLU A 295 33.52 -1.87 23.97
C GLU A 295 32.39 -0.84 23.97
N VAL A 296 32.24 -0.14 25.10
CA VAL A 296 31.21 0.88 25.30
C VAL A 296 31.89 2.18 25.73
N GLY A 297 32.03 3.12 24.79
CA GLY A 297 32.57 4.45 25.02
C GLY A 297 31.48 5.51 25.18
N ARG A 298 31.89 6.78 25.28
CA ARG A 298 30.97 7.93 25.23
C ARG A 298 30.57 8.22 23.78
N GLY A 299 29.56 7.52 23.28
CA GLY A 299 28.98 7.71 21.95
C GLY A 299 29.55 6.79 20.86
N GLU A 300 30.77 6.26 21.05
CA GLU A 300 31.34 5.19 20.21
C GLU A 300 31.21 3.84 20.89
N HIS A 301 30.72 2.84 20.16
CA HIS A 301 30.57 1.48 20.64
C HIS A 301 31.13 0.49 19.62
N THR A 302 31.79 -0.57 20.08
CA THR A 302 32.31 -1.63 19.20
C THR A 302 31.49 -2.89 19.41
N ILE A 303 30.83 -3.37 18.36
CA ILE A 303 30.10 -4.64 18.37
C ILE A 303 30.96 -5.77 17.80
N VAL A 304 30.77 -6.98 18.33
CA VAL A 304 31.49 -8.19 17.88
C VAL A 304 30.50 -9.32 17.64
N ASN A 305 30.68 -10.05 16.54
CA ASN A 305 29.94 -11.29 16.29
C ASN A 305 30.61 -12.46 17.02
N ILE A 306 29.83 -13.23 17.78
CA ILE A 306 30.24 -14.41 18.54
C ILE A 306 29.55 -15.64 17.95
N GLY A 307 30.32 -16.70 17.72
CA GLY A 307 29.79 -18.00 17.31
C GLY A 307 29.14 -18.04 15.91
N ASP A 308 29.59 -17.20 14.97
CA ASP A 308 29.07 -17.09 13.61
C ASP A 308 27.54 -16.85 13.59
N MET A 309 27.11 -15.82 14.31
CA MET A 309 25.71 -15.38 14.29
C MET A 309 25.31 -14.96 12.88
N PRO A 310 24.20 -15.50 12.33
CA PRO A 310 23.76 -15.15 10.99
C PRO A 310 23.11 -13.76 10.99
N VAL A 311 23.87 -12.74 10.62
CA VAL A 311 23.38 -11.37 10.41
C VAL A 311 23.06 -11.18 8.93
N ALA A 312 21.83 -10.76 8.61
CA ALA A 312 21.39 -10.68 7.21
C ALA A 312 22.14 -9.60 6.41
N ARG A 313 22.40 -8.43 7.02
CA ARG A 313 23.14 -7.30 6.43
C ARG A 313 23.94 -6.54 7.49
N LEU A 314 24.94 -5.77 7.08
CA LEU A 314 25.64 -4.82 7.96
C LEU A 314 24.68 -3.73 8.48
N PRO A 315 24.88 -3.20 9.70
CA PRO A 315 24.22 -1.97 10.14
C PRO A 315 24.49 -0.83 9.17
N ARG A 316 23.49 0.04 9.01
CA ARG A 316 23.57 1.23 8.16
C ARG A 316 23.25 2.46 9.00
N GLU A 317 23.70 3.60 8.52
CA GLU A 317 23.25 4.89 9.02
C GLU A 317 21.71 4.96 8.98
N GLY A 318 21.13 5.44 10.07
CA GLY A 318 19.70 5.57 10.25
C GLY A 318 18.99 4.35 10.87
N ASP A 319 19.65 3.20 11.00
CA ASP A 319 19.08 2.03 11.68
C ASP A 319 18.85 2.30 13.17
N PHE A 320 17.78 1.73 13.72
CA PHE A 320 17.45 1.76 15.14
C PHE A 320 18.09 0.58 15.86
N VAL A 321 18.59 0.83 17.06
CA VAL A 321 19.28 -0.14 17.92
C VAL A 321 18.38 -0.54 19.08
N PHE A 322 18.38 -1.83 19.42
CA PHE A 322 17.59 -2.43 20.47
C PHE A 322 18.46 -3.37 21.31
N VAL A 323 18.15 -3.48 22.60
CA VAL A 323 18.85 -4.40 23.53
C VAL A 323 18.07 -5.71 23.73
N ARG A 324 16.80 -5.73 23.29
CA ARG A 324 15.89 -6.86 23.43
C ARG A 324 15.30 -7.23 22.08
N PRO A 325 14.92 -8.51 21.89
CA PRO A 325 14.19 -8.93 20.71
C PRO A 325 12.77 -8.35 20.71
N THR A 326 12.23 -8.09 19.53
CA THR A 326 10.85 -7.62 19.33
C THR A 326 9.83 -8.55 19.95
N ARG A 327 9.01 -8.04 20.87
CA ARG A 327 7.85 -8.77 21.38
C ARG A 327 6.66 -8.50 20.49
N VAL A 328 5.95 -9.57 20.12
CA VAL A 328 4.77 -9.49 19.26
C VAL A 328 3.54 -9.74 20.11
N ASN A 329 2.64 -8.76 20.17
CA ASN A 329 1.31 -8.98 20.71
C ASN A 329 0.45 -9.62 19.61
N TRP A 330 0.26 -10.94 19.70
CA TRP A 330 -0.49 -11.70 18.70
C TRP A 330 -1.93 -11.23 18.51
N ILE A 331 -2.60 -10.77 19.58
CA ILE A 331 -3.99 -10.30 19.50
C ILE A 331 -4.05 -9.01 18.68
N ALA A 332 -3.21 -8.03 19.02
CA ALA A 332 -3.15 -6.76 18.30
C ALA A 332 -2.69 -6.97 16.85
N ARG A 333 -1.72 -7.86 16.62
CA ARG A 333 -1.25 -8.23 15.28
C ARG A 333 -2.34 -8.88 14.43
N THR A 334 -3.12 -9.80 15.00
CA THR A 334 -4.24 -10.42 14.29
C THR A 334 -5.32 -9.40 14.00
N ALA A 335 -5.70 -8.54 14.96
CA ALA A 335 -6.65 -7.46 14.72
C ALA A 335 -6.17 -6.51 13.61
N TRP A 336 -4.89 -6.12 13.63
CA TRP A 336 -4.26 -5.27 12.62
C TRP A 336 -4.29 -5.92 11.22
N SER A 337 -4.16 -7.25 11.14
CA SER A 337 -4.19 -7.99 9.87
C SER A 337 -5.59 -8.12 9.24
N VAL A 338 -6.67 -8.00 10.04
CA VAL A 338 -8.05 -8.07 9.55
C VAL A 338 -8.49 -6.75 8.90
N VAL A 339 -8.02 -5.63 9.43
CA VAL A 339 -8.34 -4.31 8.90
C VAL A 339 -7.49 -4.05 7.64
N PRO A 340 -8.10 -3.81 6.47
CA PRO A 340 -7.35 -3.55 5.25
C PRO A 340 -6.55 -2.25 5.42
N ASN A 341 -5.23 -2.35 5.35
CA ASN A 341 -4.33 -1.21 5.50
C ASN A 341 -4.30 -0.39 4.21
N ILE A 342 -5.19 0.60 4.11
CA ILE A 342 -5.29 1.46 2.93
C ILE A 342 -4.03 2.32 2.77
N GLN A 343 -3.36 2.66 3.89
CA GLN A 343 -2.10 3.39 3.86
C GLN A 343 -0.99 2.62 3.13
N ALA A 344 -1.02 1.28 3.12
CA ALA A 344 -0.05 0.47 2.37
C ALA A 344 -0.16 0.66 0.84
N PHE A 345 -1.33 1.02 0.32
CA PHE A 345 -1.50 1.33 -1.11
C PHE A 345 -1.15 2.79 -1.43
N TRP A 346 -0.99 3.63 -0.40
CA TRP A 346 -0.71 5.06 -0.53
C TRP A 346 0.80 5.32 -0.64
N LEU A 347 1.31 5.41 -1.87
CA LEU A 347 2.75 5.53 -2.15
C LEU A 347 3.23 6.96 -2.45
N VAL A 348 2.42 7.97 -2.13
CA VAL A 348 2.76 9.37 -2.40
C VAL A 348 4.02 9.79 -1.66
N ASP A 349 4.14 9.43 -0.38
CA ASP A 349 5.29 9.80 0.46
C ASP A 349 6.61 9.21 -0.08
N ALA A 350 6.57 7.98 -0.59
CA ALA A 350 7.75 7.36 -1.18
C ALA A 350 8.22 8.11 -2.45
N ILE A 351 7.27 8.53 -3.29
CA ILE A 351 7.56 9.28 -4.52
C ILE A 351 8.09 10.68 -4.19
N THR A 352 7.50 11.37 -3.21
CA THR A 352 7.93 12.72 -2.83
C THR A 352 9.30 12.73 -2.16
N GLN A 353 9.69 11.64 -1.49
CA GLN A 353 11.02 11.44 -0.92
C GLN A 353 12.07 10.95 -1.95
N GLY A 354 11.68 10.77 -3.22
CA GLY A 354 12.59 10.29 -4.26
C GLY A 354 12.92 8.79 -4.17
N HIS A 355 12.23 8.04 -3.33
CA HIS A 355 12.39 6.59 -3.22
C HIS A 355 11.63 5.88 -4.34
N GLY A 356 12.36 5.16 -5.20
CA GLY A 356 11.75 4.34 -6.25
C GLY A 356 10.93 3.19 -5.66
N ILE A 357 9.74 2.95 -6.23
CA ILE A 357 8.87 1.85 -5.82
C ILE A 357 9.41 0.54 -6.41
N PRO A 358 9.86 -0.43 -5.59
CA PRO A 358 10.42 -1.66 -6.12
C PRO A 358 9.32 -2.57 -6.70
N PRO A 359 9.52 -3.25 -7.84
CA PRO A 359 8.51 -4.11 -8.46
C PRO A 359 8.01 -5.24 -7.54
N ARG A 360 8.89 -5.74 -6.66
CA ARG A 360 8.54 -6.73 -5.64
C ARG A 360 7.44 -6.22 -4.70
N TYR A 361 7.44 -4.93 -4.36
CA TYR A 361 6.40 -4.34 -3.52
C TYR A 361 5.03 -4.39 -4.21
N ILE A 362 4.98 -4.05 -5.50
CA ILE A 362 3.74 -4.13 -6.29
C ILE A 362 3.20 -5.56 -6.33
N GLY A 363 4.07 -6.56 -6.55
CA GLY A 363 3.68 -7.97 -6.51
C GLY A 363 3.14 -8.41 -5.15
N LEU A 364 3.75 -7.94 -4.06
CA LEU A 364 3.26 -8.20 -2.70
C LEU A 364 1.91 -7.51 -2.44
N MET A 365 1.72 -6.28 -2.91
CA MET A 365 0.43 -5.58 -2.82
C MET A 365 -0.65 -6.28 -3.65
N ALA A 366 -0.31 -6.91 -4.77
CA ALA A 366 -1.22 -7.75 -5.54
C ALA A 366 -1.69 -8.97 -4.76
N LEU A 367 -0.76 -9.68 -4.12
CA LEU A 367 -1.11 -10.82 -3.27
C LEU A 367 -1.94 -10.38 -2.07
N TYR A 368 -1.57 -9.25 -1.45
CA TYR A 368 -2.29 -8.65 -0.33
C TYR A 368 -3.72 -8.28 -0.71
N SER A 369 -3.95 -7.67 -1.89
CA SER A 369 -5.28 -7.30 -2.36
C SER A 369 -6.12 -8.55 -2.69
N VAL A 370 -5.57 -9.54 -3.38
CA VAL A 370 -6.25 -10.82 -3.66
C VAL A 370 -6.66 -11.53 -2.38
N PHE A 371 -5.78 -11.55 -1.38
CA PHE A 371 -6.08 -12.15 -0.08
C PHE A 371 -7.26 -11.44 0.61
N HIS A 372 -7.24 -10.10 0.67
CA HIS A 372 -8.34 -9.35 1.29
C HIS A 372 -9.65 -9.48 0.52
N VAL A 373 -9.61 -9.40 -0.81
CA VAL A 373 -10.78 -9.62 -1.66
C VAL A 373 -11.37 -11.00 -1.41
N THR A 374 -10.53 -12.05 -1.34
CA THR A 374 -10.98 -13.41 -1.07
C THR A 374 -11.60 -13.54 0.32
N ALA A 375 -11.00 -12.91 1.33
CA ALA A 375 -11.52 -12.91 2.70
C ALA A 375 -12.89 -12.21 2.80
N PHE A 376 -13.03 -11.01 2.24
CA PHE A 376 -14.29 -10.27 2.24
C PHE A 376 -15.36 -10.92 1.36
N MET A 377 -14.97 -11.57 0.25
CA MET A 377 -15.91 -12.36 -0.57
C MET A 377 -16.36 -13.62 0.15
N SER A 378 -15.48 -14.30 0.88
CA SER A 378 -15.86 -15.42 1.74
C SER A 378 -16.85 -14.98 2.82
N LEU A 379 -16.61 -13.81 3.43
CA LEU A 379 -17.54 -13.20 4.38
C LEU A 379 -18.87 -12.85 3.71
N ALA A 380 -18.87 -12.22 2.54
CA ALA A 380 -20.09 -11.88 1.78
C ALA A 380 -20.94 -13.13 1.51
N VAL A 381 -20.32 -14.22 1.06
CA VAL A 381 -20.99 -15.50 0.82
C VAL A 381 -21.58 -16.06 2.12
N ALA A 382 -20.81 -16.06 3.22
CA ALA A 382 -21.28 -16.56 4.51
C ALA A 382 -22.47 -15.74 5.05
N LEU A 383 -22.41 -14.41 4.92
CA LEU A 383 -23.49 -13.51 5.35
C LEU A 383 -24.76 -13.70 4.50
N PHE A 384 -24.60 -13.93 3.19
CA PHE A 384 -25.69 -14.15 2.25
C PHE A 384 -26.34 -15.54 2.39
N GLN A 385 -25.56 -16.59 2.69
CA GLN A 385 -26.12 -17.94 2.94
C GLN A 385 -27.10 -17.96 4.12
N ARG A 386 -26.83 -17.16 5.15
CA ARG A 386 -27.67 -17.05 6.35
C ARG A 386 -28.80 -16.02 6.22
N ARG A 387 -28.96 -15.38 5.06
CA ARG A 387 -30.03 -14.40 4.83
C ARG A 387 -31.21 -15.12 4.20
N ASP A 388 -32.37 -15.03 4.85
CA ASP A 388 -33.64 -15.41 4.23
C ASP A 388 -33.98 -14.35 3.19
N VAL A 389 -34.06 -14.79 1.93
CA VAL A 389 -34.34 -13.95 0.76
C VAL A 389 -35.83 -13.96 0.38
N GLY A 390 -36.69 -14.54 1.23
CA GLY A 390 -38.14 -14.71 1.05
C GLY A 390 -38.99 -13.59 1.64
#